data_AF-A0A7K8XIT1-F1
#
_entry.id   AF-A0A7K8XIT1-F1
#
_cell.length_a   1.000
_cell.length_b   1.000
_cell.length_c   1.000
_cell.angle_alpha   90.00
_cell.angle_beta   90.00
_cell.angle_gamma   90.00
#
_symmetry.space_group_name_H-M   'P 1'
#
loop_
_entity.id
_entity.type
_entity.pdbx_description
1 polymer ?
#
loop_
_entity_poly.entity_id
_entity_poly.type
_entity_poly.pdbx_seq_one_letter_code
_entity_poly.pdbx_strand_id
1 'polypeptide(L)'
;VSSKEIVQQLIENSTTFRDKTEFAQDKYIKKKKKKYEAVITIVKPSTRILSTMYYAREPGKINHLRYDTLAQMLTLGNVHAGNKMIVMETCAGLVLGAVMERMGGYGTIIQMYPGGGPVRAATSCFGFPKHFFDNLHEFPLSKVESLLSGTFSTEALPSEPEGNALAEEESNGMSHEKQVTEEEPTTDAAMEVNQTEEQETMDISTKDVEFKENKEKEMKENVREKQRKQWERRKKLIETAALLRERNSDGLIVASKFHPTPLLLALLEFVAPSRPFVAYCQYKEPLLECYTRLRERGGVVNLKLSETWLRNYQVLPDRSHPKLTMSGGGGYLLSGITVVLDKDRSDSSPSEAMKMEEPSSKRCKVQDLHC
;
A
#
# COMPACT_ATOMS: atom_id res chain seq x y z
N VAL A 1 26.51 -4.89 -38.51
CA VAL A 1 25.31 -4.44 -39.26
C VAL A 1 24.46 -3.59 -38.35
N SER A 2 24.14 -2.37 -38.74
CA SER A 2 23.27 -1.48 -37.95
C SER A 2 21.80 -1.93 -38.01
N SER A 3 21.03 -1.63 -36.97
CA SER A 3 19.58 -1.90 -36.95
C SER A 3 18.84 -1.28 -38.13
N LYS A 4 19.28 -0.10 -38.58
CA LYS A 4 18.74 0.62 -39.73
C LYS A 4 19.04 -0.12 -41.04
N GLU A 5 20.26 -0.63 -41.21
CA GLU A 5 20.63 -1.45 -42.39
C GLU A 5 19.81 -2.73 -42.47
N ILE A 6 19.55 -3.40 -41.34
CA ILE A 6 18.70 -4.60 -41.33
C ILE A 6 17.29 -4.25 -41.83
N VAL A 7 16.71 -3.15 -41.35
CA VAL A 7 15.39 -2.70 -41.81
C VAL A 7 15.42 -2.36 -43.29
N GLN A 8 16.46 -1.66 -43.77
CA GLN A 8 16.63 -1.29 -45.16
C GLN A 8 16.74 -2.50 -46.09
N GLN A 9 17.60 -3.47 -45.76
CA GLN A 9 17.72 -4.70 -46.53
C GLN A 9 16.41 -5.51 -46.55
N LEU A 10 15.64 -5.51 -45.45
CA LEU A 10 14.32 -6.16 -45.41
C LEU A 10 13.26 -5.45 -46.26
N ILE A 11 13.46 -4.19 -46.61
CA ILE A 11 12.61 -3.44 -47.54
C ILE A 11 13.03 -3.77 -48.97
N GLU A 12 14.33 -3.71 -49.28
CA GLU A 12 14.89 -3.98 -50.61
C GLU A 12 14.62 -5.40 -51.09
N ASN A 13 14.70 -6.39 -50.20
CA ASN A 13 14.43 -7.80 -50.53
C ASN A 13 12.94 -8.16 -50.54
N SER A 14 12.03 -7.23 -50.19
CA SER A 14 10.60 -7.50 -50.19
C SER A 14 9.99 -7.18 -51.56
N THR A 15 9.80 -8.21 -52.39
CA THR A 15 9.18 -8.09 -53.72
C THR A 15 7.86 -7.34 -53.73
N THR A 16 7.02 -7.54 -52.70
CA THR A 16 5.69 -6.90 -52.57
C THR A 16 5.70 -5.52 -51.92
N PHE A 17 6.86 -4.96 -51.55
CA PHE A 17 6.88 -3.71 -50.78
C PHE A 17 6.43 -2.51 -51.63
N ARG A 18 6.90 -2.45 -52.88
CA ARG A 18 6.59 -1.35 -53.80
C ARG A 18 5.12 -1.32 -54.21
N ASP A 19 4.48 -2.49 -54.27
CA ASP A 19 3.07 -2.62 -54.66
C ASP A 19 2.09 -2.30 -53.52
N LYS A 20 2.59 -2.09 -52.29
CA LYS A 20 1.76 -1.71 -51.14
C LYS A 20 1.39 -0.24 -51.20
N THR A 21 0.19 0.07 -50.70
CA THR A 21 -0.21 1.45 -50.40
C THR A 21 0.76 2.11 -49.42
N GLU A 22 0.85 3.43 -49.44
CA GLU A 22 1.70 4.21 -48.52
C GLU A 22 1.46 3.83 -47.05
N PHE A 23 0.19 3.69 -46.65
CA PHE A 23 -0.15 3.28 -45.29
C PHE A 23 0.32 1.87 -44.93
N ALA A 24 0.32 0.94 -45.88
CA ALA A 24 0.81 -0.41 -45.69
C ALA A 24 2.35 -0.46 -45.65
N GLN A 25 3.03 0.40 -46.43
CA GLN A 25 4.48 0.60 -46.36
C GLN A 25 4.89 1.14 -44.98
N ASP A 26 4.26 2.23 -44.51
CA ASP A 26 4.46 2.79 -43.16
C ASP A 26 4.29 1.75 -42.05
N LYS A 27 3.18 0.99 -42.12
CA LYS A 27 2.86 -0.05 -41.13
C LYS A 27 3.92 -1.16 -41.14
N TYR A 28 4.43 -1.53 -42.31
CA TYR A 28 5.51 -2.49 -42.45
C TYR A 28 6.81 -1.96 -41.82
N ILE A 29 7.24 -0.74 -42.16
CA ILE A 29 8.44 -0.11 -41.61
C ILE A 29 8.33 -0.01 -40.09
N LYS A 30 7.21 0.50 -39.56
CA LYS A 30 6.97 0.62 -38.11
C LYS A 30 7.08 -0.74 -37.40
N LYS A 31 6.57 -1.82 -38.01
CA LYS A 31 6.69 -3.18 -37.49
C LYS A 31 8.15 -3.66 -37.46
N LYS A 32 8.94 -3.35 -38.49
CA LYS A 32 10.36 -3.72 -38.56
C LYS A 32 11.21 -2.91 -37.58
N LYS A 33 11.04 -1.59 -37.53
CA LYS A 33 11.70 -0.72 -36.55
C LYS A 33 11.41 -1.17 -35.12
N LYS A 34 10.15 -1.46 -34.78
CA LYS A 34 9.80 -1.98 -33.44
C LYS A 34 10.56 -3.26 -33.05
N LYS A 35 10.97 -4.09 -34.02
CA LYS A 35 11.69 -5.34 -33.79
C LYS A 35 13.21 -5.15 -33.75
N TYR A 36 13.77 -4.34 -34.65
CA TYR A 36 15.22 -4.25 -34.86
C TYR A 36 15.85 -2.97 -34.29
N GLU A 37 15.10 -1.88 -34.18
CA GLU A 37 15.53 -0.60 -33.59
C GLU A 37 14.99 -0.49 -32.16
N ALA A 38 15.63 -1.18 -31.22
CA ALA A 38 15.28 -1.08 -29.80
C ALA A 38 15.75 0.26 -29.23
N VAL A 39 14.81 1.20 -29.08
CA VAL A 39 15.06 2.50 -28.45
C VAL A 39 14.51 2.47 -27.02
N ILE A 40 15.40 2.69 -26.04
CA ILE A 40 15.04 2.76 -24.62
C ILE A 40 15.03 4.23 -24.19
N THR A 41 13.97 4.65 -23.51
CA THR A 41 13.84 6.00 -22.96
C THR A 41 13.86 5.94 -21.44
N ILE A 42 14.74 6.73 -20.83
CA ILE A 42 14.83 6.86 -19.37
C ILE A 42 13.98 8.05 -18.94
N VAL A 43 13.05 7.82 -18.02
CA VAL A 43 12.08 8.82 -17.57
C VAL A 43 12.03 8.87 -16.05
N LYS A 44 11.72 10.05 -15.50
CA LYS A 44 11.53 10.23 -14.06
C LYS A 44 10.28 9.45 -13.58
N PRO A 45 10.34 8.73 -12.45
CA PRO A 45 9.16 8.11 -11.85
C PRO A 45 8.08 9.15 -11.54
N SER A 46 6.83 8.76 -11.74
CA SER A 46 5.65 9.54 -11.34
C SER A 46 4.45 8.60 -11.17
N THR A 47 3.41 9.05 -10.46
CA THR A 47 2.15 8.30 -10.33
C THR A 47 1.64 7.86 -11.70
N ARG A 48 1.68 8.74 -12.69
CA ARG A 48 1.23 8.46 -14.07
C ARG A 48 1.97 7.27 -14.67
N ILE A 49 3.30 7.26 -14.60
CA ILE A 49 4.14 6.21 -15.21
C ILE A 49 4.02 4.90 -14.43
N LEU A 50 4.12 4.97 -13.09
CA LEU A 50 4.09 3.78 -12.24
C LEU A 50 2.73 3.10 -12.25
N SER A 51 1.62 3.84 -12.17
CA SER A 51 0.28 3.25 -12.24
C SER A 51 0.00 2.62 -13.61
N THR A 52 0.44 3.26 -14.70
CA THR A 52 0.36 2.68 -16.06
C THR A 52 1.20 1.39 -16.14
N MET A 53 2.42 1.41 -15.60
CA MET A 53 3.32 0.26 -15.59
C MET A 53 2.73 -0.91 -14.79
N TYR A 54 2.28 -0.69 -13.56
CA TYR A 54 1.71 -1.74 -12.73
C TYR A 54 0.46 -2.34 -13.36
N TYR A 55 -0.44 -1.52 -13.91
CA TYR A 55 -1.64 -2.02 -14.59
C TYR A 55 -1.30 -2.86 -15.83
N ALA A 56 -0.26 -2.49 -16.58
CA ALA A 56 0.15 -3.23 -17.77
C ALA A 56 0.97 -4.49 -17.47
N ARG A 57 1.80 -4.47 -16.42
CA ARG A 57 2.79 -5.53 -16.13
C ARG A 57 2.36 -6.47 -15.01
N GLU A 58 1.75 -5.95 -13.95
CA GLU A 58 1.44 -6.66 -12.71
C GLU A 58 0.05 -6.26 -12.15
N PRO A 59 -1.05 -6.31 -12.95
CA PRO A 59 -2.34 -5.79 -12.52
C PRO A 59 -2.90 -6.49 -11.29
N GLY A 60 -2.61 -7.78 -11.11
CA GLY A 60 -3.02 -8.55 -9.92
C GLY A 60 -2.45 -8.00 -8.60
N LYS A 61 -1.26 -7.40 -8.62
CA LYS A 61 -0.64 -6.82 -7.41
C LYS A 61 -1.33 -5.54 -6.93
N ILE A 62 -2.13 -4.93 -7.79
CA ILE A 62 -2.86 -3.68 -7.52
C ILE A 62 -4.37 -3.87 -7.62
N ASN A 63 -4.86 -5.11 -7.48
CA ASN A 63 -6.28 -5.44 -7.54
C ASN A 63 -6.95 -4.94 -8.84
N HIS A 64 -6.22 -4.95 -9.95
CA HIS A 64 -6.65 -4.43 -11.25
C HIS A 64 -7.08 -2.94 -11.23
N LEU A 65 -6.56 -2.14 -10.29
CA LEU A 65 -6.80 -0.70 -10.22
C LEU A 65 -6.20 0.00 -11.45
N ARG A 66 -7.05 0.50 -12.35
CA ARG A 66 -6.56 1.24 -13.52
C ARG A 66 -6.17 2.67 -13.14
N TYR A 67 -5.24 3.24 -13.89
CA TYR A 67 -4.62 4.53 -13.59
C TYR A 67 -5.60 5.73 -13.66
N ASP A 68 -6.64 5.67 -14.49
CA ASP A 68 -7.75 6.64 -14.49
C ASP A 68 -8.59 6.53 -13.21
N THR A 69 -8.87 5.31 -12.74
CA THR A 69 -9.57 5.07 -11.47
C THR A 69 -8.77 5.61 -10.29
N LEU A 70 -7.45 5.36 -10.25
CA LEU A 70 -6.55 5.94 -9.24
C LEU A 70 -6.58 7.47 -9.28
N ALA A 71 -6.58 8.09 -10.46
CA ALA A 71 -6.68 9.53 -10.59
C ALA A 71 -8.01 10.07 -10.01
N GLN A 72 -9.13 9.37 -10.25
CA GLN A 72 -10.41 9.71 -9.62
C GLN A 72 -10.36 9.59 -8.10
N MET A 73 -9.73 8.55 -7.56
CA MET A 73 -9.61 8.39 -6.10
C MET A 73 -8.89 9.58 -5.45
N LEU A 74 -7.77 10.03 -6.03
CA LEU A 74 -7.00 11.16 -5.51
C LEU A 74 -7.79 12.48 -5.57
N THR A 75 -8.62 12.65 -6.60
CA THR A 75 -9.45 13.85 -6.77
C THR A 75 -10.67 13.81 -5.85
N LEU A 76 -11.42 12.71 -5.83
CA LEU A 76 -12.60 12.54 -4.98
C LEU A 76 -12.24 12.54 -3.49
N GLY A 77 -11.06 12.02 -3.14
CA GLY A 77 -10.50 12.08 -1.79
C GLY A 77 -9.90 13.43 -1.41
N ASN A 78 -9.98 14.44 -2.30
CA ASN A 78 -9.39 15.76 -2.13
C ASN A 78 -7.94 15.73 -1.60
N VAL A 79 -7.09 14.89 -2.20
CA VAL A 79 -5.71 14.72 -1.72
C VAL A 79 -4.87 15.93 -2.11
N HIS A 80 -4.42 16.67 -1.10
CA HIS A 80 -3.51 17.82 -1.24
C HIS A 80 -2.59 17.97 -0.02
N ALA A 81 -1.58 18.83 -0.17
CA ALA A 81 -0.65 19.19 0.90
C ALA A 81 -1.39 19.70 2.16
N GLY A 82 -0.92 19.25 3.32
CA GLY A 82 -1.45 19.67 4.63
C GLY A 82 -2.51 18.74 5.23
N ASN A 83 -3.08 17.82 4.45
CA ASN A 83 -4.09 16.88 4.96
C ASN A 83 -3.52 15.88 5.97
N LYS A 84 -4.35 15.45 6.92
CA LYS A 84 -4.16 14.21 7.70
C LYS A 84 -4.95 13.07 7.04
N MET A 85 -4.29 12.22 6.25
CA MET A 85 -4.95 11.16 5.47
C MET A 85 -4.82 9.77 6.13
N ILE A 86 -5.90 9.00 6.13
CA ILE A 86 -5.84 7.56 6.42
C ILE A 86 -5.86 6.78 5.10
N VAL A 87 -4.92 5.85 4.94
CA VAL A 87 -4.80 5.01 3.75
C VAL A 87 -4.77 3.54 4.15
N MET A 88 -5.76 2.77 3.73
CA MET A 88 -5.76 1.31 3.81
C MET A 88 -5.56 0.73 2.41
N GLU A 89 -4.40 0.15 2.14
CA GLU A 89 -4.14 -0.46 0.84
C GLU A 89 -3.47 -1.83 0.89
N THR A 90 -3.72 -2.62 -0.16
CA THR A 90 -2.91 -3.80 -0.50
C THR A 90 -2.56 -3.77 -1.99
N CYS A 91 -2.16 -2.60 -2.49
CA CYS A 91 -1.80 -2.35 -3.90
C CYS A 91 -0.28 -2.14 -4.07
N ALA A 92 0.50 -2.97 -3.36
CA ALA A 92 1.97 -2.94 -3.37
C ALA A 92 2.63 -1.62 -2.95
N GLY A 93 1.91 -0.65 -2.36
CA GLY A 93 2.43 0.68 -2.05
C GLY A 93 2.08 1.75 -3.08
N LEU A 94 1.35 1.39 -4.15
CA LEU A 94 1.11 2.29 -5.28
C LEU A 94 0.15 3.42 -4.90
N VAL A 95 -0.89 3.13 -4.11
CA VAL A 95 -1.86 4.14 -3.69
C VAL A 95 -1.22 5.06 -2.66
N LEU A 96 -0.45 4.51 -1.70
CA LEU A 96 0.34 5.33 -0.77
C LEU A 96 1.30 6.25 -1.53
N GLY A 97 2.05 5.73 -2.51
CA GLY A 97 2.99 6.53 -3.28
C GLY A 97 2.30 7.66 -4.05
N ALA A 98 1.13 7.40 -4.62
CA ALA A 98 0.33 8.42 -5.30
C ALA A 98 -0.19 9.51 -4.35
N VAL A 99 -0.60 9.13 -3.13
CA VAL A 99 -0.99 10.07 -2.07
C VAL A 99 0.22 10.91 -1.62
N MET A 100 1.37 10.28 -1.38
CA MET A 100 2.63 10.97 -1.03
C MET A 100 3.07 11.96 -2.11
N GLU A 101 3.00 11.58 -3.39
CA GLU A 101 3.34 12.47 -4.51
C GLU A 101 2.45 13.72 -4.53
N ARG A 102 1.15 13.57 -4.25
CA ARG A 102 0.16 14.66 -4.22
C ARG A 102 0.27 15.55 -2.99
N MET A 103 0.68 14.99 -1.85
CA MET A 103 0.86 15.73 -0.59
C MET A 103 2.22 16.43 -0.51
N GLY A 104 3.23 15.98 -1.27
CA GLY A 104 4.50 16.66 -1.41
C GLY A 104 5.33 16.78 -0.13
N GLY A 105 5.12 15.88 0.84
CA GLY A 105 5.79 15.90 2.15
C GLY A 105 5.10 16.72 3.24
N TYR A 106 3.98 17.39 2.92
CA TYR A 106 3.22 18.22 3.86
C TYR A 106 1.98 17.48 4.39
N GLY A 107 1.71 17.62 5.69
CA GLY A 107 0.61 16.92 6.37
C GLY A 107 1.06 15.57 6.91
N THR A 108 0.12 14.65 7.13
CA THR A 108 0.35 13.38 7.81
C THR A 108 -0.37 12.26 7.08
N ILE A 109 0.28 11.10 6.92
CA ILE A 109 -0.36 9.90 6.35
C ILE A 109 -0.30 8.78 7.38
N ILE A 110 -1.44 8.18 7.68
CA ILE A 110 -1.55 6.99 8.53
C ILE A 110 -1.90 5.79 7.65
N GLN A 111 -0.93 4.92 7.42
CA GLN A 111 -1.11 3.71 6.64
C GLN A 111 -1.60 2.56 7.52
N MET A 112 -2.82 2.11 7.27
CA MET A 112 -3.34 0.88 7.85
C MET A 112 -2.77 -0.32 7.10
N TYR A 113 -2.31 -1.34 7.83
CA TYR A 113 -1.73 -2.54 7.21
C TYR A 113 -2.25 -3.85 7.82
N PRO A 114 -2.46 -4.89 7.01
CA PRO A 114 -2.69 -6.25 7.50
C PRO A 114 -1.35 -6.97 7.79
N GLY A 115 -1.39 -8.03 8.60
CA GLY A 115 -0.24 -8.91 8.81
C GLY A 115 0.93 -8.24 9.54
N GLY A 116 2.16 -8.62 9.18
CA GLY A 116 3.39 -8.21 9.89
C GLY A 116 3.92 -6.82 9.56
N GLY A 117 3.40 -6.15 8.52
CA GLY A 117 3.86 -4.82 8.13
C GLY A 117 3.28 -4.34 6.79
N PRO A 118 3.40 -3.03 6.48
CA PRO A 118 2.93 -2.47 5.23
C PRO A 118 3.80 -2.88 4.04
N VAL A 119 3.19 -3.11 2.88
CA VAL A 119 3.90 -3.33 1.62
C VAL A 119 4.14 -1.99 0.92
N ARG A 120 5.40 -1.66 0.63
CA ARG A 120 5.82 -0.38 0.03
C ARG A 120 6.71 -0.52 -1.22
N ALA A 121 6.69 -1.68 -1.88
CA ALA A 121 7.56 -1.96 -3.04
C ALA A 121 7.37 -0.94 -4.18
N ALA A 122 6.13 -0.58 -4.50
CA ALA A 122 5.81 0.45 -5.50
C ALA A 122 6.18 1.85 -4.99
N THR A 123 5.99 2.13 -3.70
CA THR A 123 6.35 3.41 -3.08
C THR A 123 7.86 3.69 -3.23
N SER A 124 8.70 2.67 -3.05
CA SER A 124 10.16 2.80 -3.26
C SER A 124 10.53 3.21 -4.69
N CYS A 125 9.73 2.83 -5.69
CA CYS A 125 9.98 3.22 -7.09
C CYS A 125 9.78 4.71 -7.36
N PHE A 126 9.09 5.46 -6.49
CA PHE A 126 8.92 6.91 -6.65
C PHE A 126 10.20 7.70 -6.34
N GLY A 127 11.10 7.14 -5.53
CA GLY A 127 12.35 7.82 -5.14
C GLY A 127 12.10 9.07 -4.29
N PHE A 128 11.16 9.01 -3.34
CA PHE A 128 10.86 10.14 -2.47
C PHE A 128 12.03 10.54 -1.56
N PRO A 129 12.21 11.84 -1.27
CA PRO A 129 13.16 12.31 -0.25
C PRO A 129 12.84 11.74 1.13
N LYS A 130 13.86 11.64 2.00
CA LYS A 130 13.70 11.11 3.38
C LYS A 130 12.64 11.84 4.19
N HIS A 131 12.54 13.17 4.06
CA HIS A 131 11.58 13.97 4.84
C HIS A 131 10.11 13.63 4.55
N PHE A 132 9.79 12.98 3.43
CA PHE A 132 8.43 12.51 3.14
C PHE A 132 8.00 11.38 4.11
N PHE A 133 8.97 10.67 4.70
CA PHE A 133 8.72 9.55 5.61
C PHE A 133 8.63 9.99 7.07
N ASP A 134 9.03 11.23 7.40
CA ASP A 134 8.98 11.75 8.77
C ASP A 134 7.53 11.84 9.27
N ASN A 135 6.58 12.17 8.36
CA ASN A 135 5.16 12.27 8.65
C ASN A 135 4.35 11.03 8.19
N LEU A 136 5.03 9.93 7.87
CA LEU A 136 4.40 8.66 7.49
C LEU A 136 4.32 7.74 8.71
N HIS A 137 3.10 7.51 9.15
CA HIS A 137 2.77 6.63 10.26
C HIS A 137 2.14 5.34 9.76
N GLU A 138 2.23 4.29 10.58
CA GLU A 138 1.68 2.98 10.24
C GLU A 138 0.99 2.35 11.44
N PHE A 139 -0.16 1.73 11.21
CA PHE A 139 -0.97 1.11 12.26
C PHE A 139 -1.53 -0.26 11.80
N PRO A 140 -1.40 -1.32 12.63
CA PRO A 140 -1.88 -2.65 12.29
C PRO A 140 -3.41 -2.70 12.35
N LEU A 141 -4.02 -3.17 11.27
CA LEU A 141 -5.48 -3.29 11.15
C LEU A 141 -6.09 -4.19 12.25
N SER A 142 -5.35 -5.20 12.71
CA SER A 142 -5.79 -6.12 13.78
C SER A 142 -6.02 -5.44 15.13
N LYS A 143 -5.45 -4.24 15.36
CA LYS A 143 -5.60 -3.51 16.62
C LYS A 143 -6.62 -2.36 16.55
N VAL A 144 -7.29 -2.19 15.41
CA VAL A 144 -8.27 -1.10 15.22
C VAL A 144 -9.45 -1.24 16.17
N GLU A 145 -10.00 -2.44 16.34
CA GLU A 145 -11.12 -2.68 17.26
C GLU A 145 -10.76 -2.37 18.72
N SER A 146 -9.57 -2.79 19.15
CA SER A 146 -9.04 -2.46 20.48
C SER A 146 -8.87 -0.95 20.66
N LEU A 147 -8.49 -0.23 19.59
CA LEU A 147 -8.34 1.22 19.63
C LEU A 147 -9.70 1.94 19.72
N LEU A 148 -10.71 1.47 18.98
CA LEU A 148 -12.06 2.03 19.00
C LEU A 148 -12.76 1.79 20.34
N SER A 149 -12.60 0.60 20.92
CA SER A 149 -13.15 0.23 22.23
C SER A 149 -12.39 0.81 23.44
N GLY A 150 -11.25 1.48 23.20
CA GLY A 150 -10.42 2.04 24.27
C GLY A 150 -9.59 1.01 25.06
N THR A 151 -9.63 -0.27 24.68
CA THR A 151 -8.89 -1.38 25.33
C THR A 151 -7.44 -1.52 24.84
N PHE A 152 -7.02 -0.70 23.87
CA PHE A 152 -5.66 -0.70 23.36
C PHE A 152 -4.67 -0.34 24.47
N SER A 153 -3.91 -1.34 24.94
CA SER A 153 -2.90 -1.15 25.99
C SER A 153 -1.82 -0.18 25.51
N THR A 154 -1.83 0.99 26.17
CA THR A 154 -0.80 2.02 26.09
C THR A 154 0.25 1.87 27.20
N GLU A 155 0.25 0.76 27.94
CA GLU A 155 1.09 0.58 29.12
C GLU A 155 2.56 0.83 28.79
N ALA A 156 3.02 1.92 29.43
CA ALA A 156 4.32 2.56 29.48
C ALA A 156 5.11 2.56 28.16
N LEU A 157 5.50 3.76 27.70
CA LEU A 157 6.78 3.90 26.99
C LEU A 157 7.78 3.01 27.75
N PRO A 158 8.32 1.93 27.16
CA PRO A 158 9.38 1.22 27.84
C PRO A 158 10.48 2.27 28.06
N SER A 159 11.12 2.29 29.23
CA SER A 159 12.31 3.11 29.43
C SER A 159 13.24 2.93 28.22
N GLU A 160 13.83 4.03 27.72
CA GLU A 160 14.86 3.87 26.69
C GLU A 160 15.86 2.83 27.20
N PRO A 161 16.30 1.88 26.35
CA PRO A 161 17.32 0.93 26.79
C PRO A 161 18.56 1.73 27.17
N GLU A 162 18.79 1.91 28.48
CA GLU A 162 19.88 2.72 29.00
C GLU A 162 21.21 2.22 28.43
N GLY A 163 21.90 3.11 27.70
CA GLY A 163 23.29 2.92 27.33
C GLY A 163 24.15 3.22 28.55
N ASN A 164 24.51 2.17 29.28
CA ASN A 164 25.48 2.09 30.39
C ASN A 164 24.86 1.83 31.77
N ALA A 165 24.87 0.55 32.17
CA ALA A 165 25.05 0.16 33.56
C ALA A 165 26.07 -1.00 33.60
N LEU A 166 27.34 -0.65 33.79
CA LEU A 166 28.27 -1.54 34.48
C LEU A 166 27.86 -1.46 35.96
N ALA A 167 27.13 -2.45 36.43
CA ALA A 167 26.96 -2.72 37.84
C ALA A 167 27.35 -4.17 38.05
N GLU A 168 28.60 -4.34 38.49
CA GLU A 168 29.04 -5.49 39.25
C GLU A 168 28.11 -5.63 40.46
N GLU A 169 27.44 -6.77 40.60
CA GLU A 169 27.24 -7.39 41.92
C GLU A 169 27.26 -8.91 41.75
N GLU A 170 28.40 -9.49 42.14
CA GLU A 170 28.46 -10.87 42.59
C GLU A 170 27.73 -10.98 43.95
N SER A 171 26.89 -12.00 44.13
CA SER A 171 26.96 -12.90 45.29
C SER A 171 25.90 -14.01 45.24
N ASN A 172 26.40 -15.24 45.10
CA ASN A 172 25.98 -16.51 45.70
C ASN A 172 24.51 -16.98 45.73
N GLY A 173 24.32 -18.21 45.23
CA GLY A 173 23.18 -19.05 45.57
C GLY A 173 23.14 -20.38 44.79
N MET A 174 24.01 -21.31 45.16
CA MET A 174 24.08 -22.68 44.66
C MET A 174 22.81 -23.48 44.99
N SER A 175 22.20 -24.14 44.00
CA SER A 175 21.48 -25.40 44.21
C SER A 175 21.46 -26.22 42.92
N HIS A 176 22.28 -27.26 42.91
CA HIS A 176 22.22 -28.41 42.01
C HIS A 176 20.86 -29.08 42.08
N GLU A 177 20.27 -29.45 40.94
CA GLU A 177 19.61 -30.75 40.79
C GLU A 177 19.84 -31.31 39.37
N LYS A 178 20.25 -32.58 39.35
CA LYS A 178 20.58 -33.44 38.22
C LYS A 178 19.31 -33.86 37.48
N GLN A 179 19.35 -33.98 36.15
CA GLN A 179 18.87 -35.21 35.51
C GLN A 179 19.55 -35.47 34.16
N VAL A 180 19.99 -36.72 34.03
CA VAL A 180 20.77 -37.35 32.97
C VAL A 180 19.80 -37.89 31.91
N THR A 181 20.20 -37.86 30.64
CA THR A 181 19.91 -38.98 29.72
C THR A 181 20.95 -38.99 28.61
N GLU A 182 21.78 -40.05 28.65
CA GLU A 182 22.75 -40.47 27.64
C GLU A 182 22.03 -41.05 26.42
N GLU A 183 22.64 -40.91 25.24
CA GLU A 183 22.62 -41.93 24.18
C GLU A 183 23.77 -41.62 23.18
N GLU A 184 24.88 -42.36 23.28
CA GLU A 184 25.77 -42.65 22.14
C GLU A 184 25.39 -44.01 21.55
N PRO A 185 25.80 -44.38 20.32
CA PRO A 185 27.02 -45.21 20.23
C PRO A 185 27.86 -45.11 18.91
N THR A 186 29.19 -45.23 19.09
CA THR A 186 30.19 -46.14 18.42
C THR A 186 30.49 -45.97 16.91
N THR A 187 31.70 -46.22 16.37
CA THR A 187 32.73 -47.28 16.59
C THR A 187 34.14 -46.90 16.06
N ASP A 188 35.17 -47.26 16.84
CA ASP A 188 36.42 -48.00 16.55
C ASP A 188 37.26 -47.80 15.25
N ALA A 189 38.56 -47.48 15.41
CA ALA A 189 39.65 -48.47 15.52
C ALA A 189 41.06 -47.92 15.12
N ALA A 190 42.05 -48.29 15.94
CA ALA A 190 43.46 -48.61 15.65
C ALA A 190 44.61 -47.62 16.02
N MET A 191 45.35 -48.05 17.05
CA MET A 191 46.72 -47.71 17.51
C MET A 191 47.76 -48.08 16.39
N GLU A 192 49.03 -47.67 16.33
CA GLU A 192 50.14 -47.51 17.29
C GLU A 192 51.36 -47.02 16.42
N VAL A 193 52.34 -46.15 16.78
CA VAL A 193 53.55 -46.36 17.62
C VAL A 193 54.43 -45.07 17.63
N ASN A 194 54.68 -44.54 18.83
CA ASN A 194 55.88 -43.94 19.48
C ASN A 194 56.87 -42.91 18.89
N GLN A 195 57.29 -42.04 19.86
CA GLN A 195 58.59 -41.37 20.12
C GLN A 195 58.86 -40.03 19.39
N THR A 196 59.18 -38.88 20.01
CA THR A 196 59.59 -38.46 21.37
C THR A 196 59.52 -36.91 21.45
N GLU A 197 59.26 -36.34 22.64
CA GLU A 197 59.76 -35.05 23.23
C GLU A 197 60.12 -33.89 22.26
N GLU A 198 59.65 -32.64 22.35
CA GLU A 198 59.34 -31.73 23.46
C GLU A 198 58.62 -30.49 22.88
N GLN A 199 57.83 -29.79 23.71
CA GLN A 199 57.36 -28.39 23.55
C GLN A 199 56.41 -28.06 22.37
N GLU A 200 55.11 -27.90 22.69
CA GLU A 200 54.21 -26.80 22.27
C GLU A 200 52.73 -27.16 22.51
N THR A 201 52.36 -27.40 23.76
CA THR A 201 50.96 -27.51 24.19
C THR A 201 50.47 -26.14 24.67
N MET A 202 50.15 -25.18 23.78
CA MET A 202 49.46 -23.95 24.23
C MET A 202 48.78 -23.03 23.19
N ASP A 203 48.65 -23.37 21.90
CA ASP A 203 48.21 -22.35 20.90
C ASP A 203 47.01 -22.72 19.98
N ILE A 204 46.25 -23.77 20.33
CA ILE A 204 44.99 -24.13 19.62
C ILE A 204 43.74 -23.74 20.42
N SER A 205 43.82 -23.60 21.75
CA SER A 205 42.65 -23.31 22.61
C SER A 205 42.26 -21.82 22.63
N THR A 206 43.22 -20.91 22.49
CA THR A 206 43.02 -19.45 22.55
C THR A 206 42.19 -18.93 21.37
N LYS A 207 42.47 -19.41 20.15
CA LYS A 207 41.74 -19.01 18.94
C LYS A 207 40.29 -19.47 18.94
N ASP A 208 39.99 -20.65 19.48
CA ASP A 208 38.61 -21.15 19.60
C ASP A 208 37.80 -20.43 20.68
N VAL A 209 38.46 -19.99 21.76
CA VAL A 209 37.85 -19.15 22.80
C VAL A 209 37.57 -17.75 22.27
N GLU A 210 38.52 -17.11 21.58
CA GLU A 210 38.32 -15.80 20.94
C GLU A 210 37.22 -15.82 19.87
N PHE A 211 37.12 -16.91 19.09
CA PHE A 211 36.06 -17.08 18.08
C PHE A 211 34.67 -17.25 18.70
N LYS A 212 34.58 -17.96 19.85
CA LYS A 212 33.33 -18.10 20.61
C LYS A 212 32.93 -16.78 21.28
N GLU A 213 33.87 -16.08 21.90
CA GLU A 213 33.61 -14.77 22.51
C GLU A 213 33.17 -13.72 21.48
N ASN A 214 33.79 -13.69 20.30
CA ASN A 214 33.39 -12.77 19.23
C ASN A 214 31.98 -13.09 18.69
N LYS A 215 31.64 -14.37 18.53
CA LYS A 215 30.27 -14.80 18.15
C LYS A 215 29.24 -14.44 19.23
N GLU A 216 29.59 -14.59 20.51
CA GLU A 216 28.70 -14.19 21.61
C GLU A 216 28.50 -12.68 21.70
N LYS A 217 29.56 -11.88 21.47
CA LYS A 217 29.47 -10.42 21.39
C LYS A 217 28.57 -9.98 20.23
N GLU A 218 28.76 -10.56 19.04
CA GLU A 218 27.93 -10.29 17.87
C GLU A 218 26.47 -10.72 18.08
N MET A 219 26.23 -11.87 18.74
CA MET A 219 24.88 -12.31 19.10
C MET A 219 24.21 -11.37 20.10
N LYS A 220 24.94 -10.90 21.12
CA LYS A 220 24.45 -9.92 22.12
C LYS A 220 24.13 -8.57 21.47
N GLU A 221 24.98 -8.08 20.57
CA GLU A 221 24.69 -6.86 19.79
C GLU A 221 23.46 -7.01 18.89
N ASN A 222 23.33 -8.15 18.20
CA ASN A 222 22.16 -8.45 17.38
C ASN A 222 20.86 -8.50 18.20
N VAL A 223 20.90 -9.05 19.42
CA VAL A 223 19.74 -9.04 20.35
C VAL A 223 19.40 -7.62 20.78
N ARG A 224 20.40 -6.81 21.17
CA ARG A 224 20.21 -5.40 21.54
C ARG A 224 19.63 -4.58 20.38
N GLU A 225 20.14 -4.76 19.17
CA GLU A 225 19.64 -4.06 17.98
C GLU A 225 18.20 -4.46 17.65
N LYS A 226 17.84 -5.74 17.81
CA LYS A 226 16.45 -6.22 17.68
C LYS A 226 15.54 -5.60 18.74
N GLN A 227 15.97 -5.52 20.00
CA GLN A 227 15.23 -4.87 21.07
C GLN A 227 15.02 -3.38 20.79
N ARG A 228 16.05 -2.66 20.34
CA ARG A 228 15.94 -1.25 19.93
C ARG A 228 14.95 -1.06 18.79
N LYS A 229 15.04 -1.87 17.74
CA LYS A 229 14.08 -1.82 16.60
C LYS A 229 12.65 -2.11 17.05
N GLN A 230 12.45 -3.06 17.98
CA GLN A 230 11.13 -3.35 18.54
C GLN A 230 10.60 -2.18 19.38
N TRP A 231 11.46 -1.57 20.19
CA TRP A 231 11.13 -0.41 21.00
C TRP A 231 10.72 0.78 20.14
N GLU A 232 11.50 1.12 19.12
CA GLU A 232 11.18 2.20 18.16
C GLU A 232 9.85 1.95 17.44
N ARG A 233 9.59 0.70 17.03
CA ARG A 233 8.31 0.30 16.43
C ARG A 233 7.15 0.47 17.40
N ARG A 234 7.32 0.07 18.67
CA ARG A 234 6.29 0.21 19.71
C ARG A 234 6.01 1.68 20.03
N LYS A 235 7.05 2.51 20.11
CA LYS A 235 6.93 3.96 20.29
C LYS A 235 6.13 4.60 19.15
N LYS A 236 6.53 4.37 17.90
CA LYS A 236 5.80 4.87 16.71
C LYS A 236 4.35 4.37 16.67
N LEU A 237 4.10 3.13 17.10
CA LEU A 237 2.76 2.57 17.16
C LEU A 237 1.87 3.33 18.17
N ILE A 238 2.41 3.66 19.34
CA ILE A 238 1.69 4.42 20.38
C ILE A 238 1.42 5.86 19.90
N GLU A 239 2.41 6.52 19.30
CA GLU A 239 2.26 7.85 18.70
C GLU A 239 1.17 7.85 17.63
N THR A 240 1.19 6.86 16.73
CA THR A 240 0.17 6.70 15.68
C THR A 240 -1.21 6.42 16.28
N ALA A 241 -1.29 5.63 17.35
CA ALA A 241 -2.54 5.39 18.07
C ALA A 241 -3.10 6.69 18.67
N ALA A 242 -2.26 7.55 19.21
CA ALA A 242 -2.67 8.86 19.74
C ALA A 242 -3.25 9.75 18.62
N LEU A 243 -2.58 9.81 17.46
CA LEU A 243 -3.07 10.56 16.29
C LEU A 243 -4.43 10.06 15.80
N LEU A 244 -4.67 8.75 15.84
CA LEU A 244 -5.96 8.16 15.47
C LEU A 244 -7.06 8.46 16.50
N ARG A 245 -6.73 8.50 17.80
CA ARG A 245 -7.70 8.84 18.87
C ARG A 245 -8.24 10.26 18.76
N GLU A 246 -7.52 11.17 18.10
CA GLU A 246 -8.01 12.53 17.84
C GLU A 246 -9.25 12.57 16.93
N ARG A 247 -9.51 11.51 16.13
CA ARG A 247 -10.67 11.38 15.22
C ARG A 247 -10.86 12.58 14.28
N ASN A 248 -9.77 13.22 13.89
CA ASN A 248 -9.75 14.47 13.12
C ASN A 248 -9.07 14.32 11.73
N SER A 249 -9.10 13.13 11.14
CA SER A 249 -8.48 12.92 9.82
C SER A 249 -9.26 13.62 8.71
N ASP A 250 -8.55 14.18 7.74
CA ASP A 250 -9.11 14.95 6.62
C ASP A 250 -9.59 14.07 5.45
N GLY A 251 -9.33 12.78 5.47
CA GLY A 251 -9.89 11.87 4.49
C GLY A 251 -9.46 10.42 4.66
N LEU A 252 -10.18 9.53 3.99
CA LEU A 252 -9.95 8.09 4.01
C LEU A 252 -9.91 7.53 2.59
N ILE A 253 -8.84 6.81 2.27
CA ILE A 253 -8.70 6.05 1.03
C ILE A 253 -8.57 4.56 1.35
N VAL A 254 -9.44 3.74 0.76
CA VAL A 254 -9.41 2.28 0.88
C VAL A 254 -9.23 1.65 -0.50
N ALA A 255 -8.20 0.85 -0.69
CA ALA A 255 -7.97 0.07 -1.91
C ALA A 255 -7.24 -1.23 -1.58
N SER A 256 -8.02 -2.27 -1.28
CA SER A 256 -7.45 -3.55 -0.82
C SER A 256 -8.14 -4.75 -1.47
N LYS A 257 -7.55 -5.92 -1.25
CA LYS A 257 -8.14 -7.22 -1.60
C LYS A 257 -9.21 -7.71 -0.63
N PHE A 258 -9.41 -7.00 0.50
CA PHE A 258 -10.39 -7.36 1.51
C PHE A 258 -11.76 -6.78 1.22
N HIS A 259 -12.79 -7.30 1.89
CA HIS A 259 -14.13 -6.76 1.78
C HIS A 259 -14.19 -5.30 2.29
N PRO A 260 -14.72 -4.35 1.51
CA PRO A 260 -14.65 -2.93 1.84
C PRO A 260 -15.60 -2.51 2.97
N THR A 261 -16.74 -3.19 3.15
CA THR A 261 -17.75 -2.86 4.16
C THR A 261 -17.18 -2.75 5.58
N PRO A 262 -16.57 -3.79 6.18
CA PRO A 262 -16.07 -3.69 7.55
C PRO A 262 -14.95 -2.65 7.70
N LEU A 263 -14.11 -2.49 6.68
CA LEU A 263 -13.05 -1.48 6.67
C LEU A 263 -13.62 -0.08 6.75
N LEU A 264 -14.62 0.24 5.92
CA LEU A 264 -15.23 1.56 5.95
C LEU A 264 -15.98 1.83 7.25
N LEU A 265 -16.76 0.86 7.76
CA LEU A 265 -17.50 1.04 9.01
C LEU A 265 -16.58 1.36 10.20
N ALA A 266 -15.45 0.65 10.31
CA ALA A 266 -14.48 0.88 11.39
C ALA A 266 -13.62 2.13 11.16
N LEU A 267 -13.07 2.33 9.95
CA LEU A 267 -12.09 3.39 9.71
C LEU A 267 -12.71 4.78 9.58
N LEU A 268 -14.00 4.90 9.21
CA LEU A 268 -14.69 6.18 9.17
C LEU A 268 -14.83 6.84 10.55
N GLU A 269 -14.69 6.08 11.63
CA GLU A 269 -14.71 6.62 12.99
C GLU A 269 -13.53 7.53 13.33
N PHE A 270 -12.45 7.45 12.57
CA PHE A 270 -11.25 8.28 12.73
C PHE A 270 -11.24 9.53 11.82
N VAL A 271 -12.27 9.68 10.98
CA VAL A 271 -12.38 10.76 10.00
C VAL A 271 -13.26 11.88 10.55
N ALA A 272 -12.79 13.12 10.44
CA ALA A 272 -13.55 14.28 10.89
C ALA A 272 -14.85 14.46 10.07
N PRO A 273 -15.86 15.17 10.57
CA PRO A 273 -17.01 15.57 9.77
C PRO A 273 -16.62 16.47 8.58
N SER A 274 -17.44 16.47 7.54
CA SER A 274 -17.23 17.24 6.30
C SER A 274 -15.92 16.89 5.58
N ARG A 275 -15.54 15.61 5.60
CA ARG A 275 -14.33 15.10 4.93
C ARG A 275 -14.66 13.99 3.93
N PRO A 276 -13.96 13.94 2.79
CA PRO A 276 -14.21 12.94 1.78
C PRO A 276 -13.65 11.58 2.19
N PHE A 277 -14.32 10.52 1.75
CA PHE A 277 -13.76 9.18 1.72
C PHE A 277 -13.97 8.54 0.36
N VAL A 278 -13.06 7.65 -0.01
CA VAL A 278 -13.12 6.89 -1.25
C VAL A 278 -12.70 5.44 -0.99
N ALA A 279 -13.56 4.50 -1.37
CA ALA A 279 -13.25 3.08 -1.39
C ALA A 279 -13.27 2.53 -2.81
N TYR A 280 -12.20 1.81 -3.15
CA TYR A 280 -12.05 1.07 -4.38
C TYR A 280 -12.37 -0.41 -4.16
N CYS A 281 -13.04 -1.01 -5.14
CA CYS A 281 -13.15 -2.45 -5.26
C CYS A 281 -13.07 -2.87 -6.73
N GLN A 282 -12.47 -4.03 -7.00
CA GLN A 282 -12.47 -4.62 -8.33
C GLN A 282 -13.88 -5.00 -8.79
N TYR A 283 -14.76 -5.35 -7.85
CA TYR A 283 -16.12 -5.83 -8.09
C TYR A 283 -17.16 -4.82 -7.58
N LYS A 284 -18.34 -4.81 -8.19
CA LYS A 284 -19.36 -3.80 -7.91
C LYS A 284 -20.21 -4.18 -6.70
N GLU A 285 -20.48 -5.47 -6.55
CA GLU A 285 -21.37 -6.07 -5.56
C GLU A 285 -20.95 -5.75 -4.12
N PRO A 286 -19.67 -5.84 -3.72
CA PRO A 286 -19.24 -5.46 -2.37
C PRO A 286 -19.47 -3.98 -2.06
N LEU A 287 -19.40 -3.10 -3.07
CA LEU A 287 -19.66 -1.68 -2.90
C LEU A 287 -21.16 -1.36 -2.83
N LEU A 288 -22.02 -2.16 -3.46
CA LEU A 288 -23.48 -2.05 -3.30
C LEU A 288 -23.89 -2.42 -1.88
N GLU A 289 -23.35 -3.50 -1.33
CA GLU A 289 -23.57 -3.85 0.08
C GLU A 289 -23.08 -2.72 1.00
N CYS A 290 -21.85 -2.25 0.78
CA CYS A 290 -21.27 -1.17 1.57
C CYS A 290 -22.11 0.12 1.50
N TYR A 291 -22.65 0.45 0.33
CA TYR A 291 -23.55 1.58 0.14
C TYR A 291 -24.78 1.50 1.06
N THR A 292 -25.45 0.34 1.10
CA THR A 292 -26.61 0.11 1.97
C THR A 292 -26.22 0.18 3.44
N ARG A 293 -25.13 -0.48 3.85
CA ARG A 293 -24.64 -0.45 5.24
C ARG A 293 -24.25 0.95 5.71
N LEU A 294 -23.66 1.76 4.84
CA LEU A 294 -23.35 3.16 5.15
C LEU A 294 -24.60 4.03 5.29
N ARG A 295 -25.65 3.76 4.49
CA ARG A 295 -26.95 4.41 4.67
C ARG A 295 -27.62 4.03 5.98
N GLU A 296 -27.56 2.75 6.37
CA GLU A 296 -28.08 2.25 7.65
C GLU A 296 -27.36 2.89 8.85
N ARG A 297 -26.02 2.91 8.83
CA ARG A 297 -25.19 3.52 9.89
C ARG A 297 -25.40 5.04 9.99
N GLY A 298 -25.61 5.71 8.87
CA GLY A 298 -25.61 7.17 8.80
C GLY A 298 -24.21 7.78 8.95
N GLY A 299 -24.16 9.10 9.16
CA GLY A 299 -22.90 9.85 9.29
C GLY A 299 -22.17 10.08 7.97
N VAL A 300 -22.84 9.87 6.83
CA VAL A 300 -22.32 10.12 5.49
C VAL A 300 -23.39 10.71 4.57
N VAL A 301 -22.98 11.56 3.63
CA VAL A 301 -23.82 12.17 2.60
C VAL A 301 -23.16 12.10 1.23
N ASN A 302 -23.92 12.41 0.18
CA ASN A 302 -23.46 12.40 -1.22
C ASN A 302 -22.78 11.08 -1.64
N LEU A 303 -23.33 9.96 -1.17
CA LEU A 303 -22.85 8.63 -1.54
C LEU A 303 -22.99 8.42 -3.05
N LYS A 304 -21.86 8.17 -3.72
CA LYS A 304 -21.77 7.96 -5.16
C LYS A 304 -20.99 6.69 -5.46
N LEU A 305 -21.66 5.72 -6.08
CA LEU A 305 -21.04 4.57 -6.73
C LEU A 305 -20.74 4.94 -8.19
N SER A 306 -19.50 4.79 -8.63
CA SER A 306 -19.07 5.21 -9.96
C SER A 306 -18.04 4.24 -10.55
N GLU A 307 -17.95 4.27 -11.87
CA GLU A 307 -16.94 3.59 -12.68
C GLU A 307 -16.44 4.59 -13.74
N THR A 308 -15.18 4.48 -14.14
CA THR A 308 -14.64 5.20 -15.30
C THR A 308 -14.31 4.26 -16.43
N TRP A 309 -14.58 4.72 -17.65
CA TRP A 309 -14.16 4.03 -18.87
C TRP A 309 -13.14 4.89 -19.60
N LEU A 310 -12.05 4.28 -20.02
CA LEU A 310 -10.94 4.96 -20.66
C LEU A 310 -10.77 4.46 -22.09
N ARG A 311 -10.81 5.38 -23.08
CA ARG A 311 -10.62 5.06 -24.50
C ARG A 311 -9.41 5.75 -25.09
N ASN A 312 -8.44 4.96 -25.53
CA ASN A 312 -7.22 5.46 -26.18
C ASN A 312 -7.42 5.57 -27.69
N TYR A 313 -6.88 6.63 -28.29
CA TYR A 313 -6.98 6.90 -29.73
C TYR A 313 -5.63 6.76 -30.44
N GLN A 314 -5.67 6.35 -31.70
CA GLN A 314 -4.62 6.62 -32.67
C GLN A 314 -5.01 7.91 -33.40
N VAL A 315 -4.08 8.86 -33.45
CA VAL A 315 -4.27 10.12 -34.18
C VAL A 315 -3.12 10.23 -35.18
N LEU A 316 -3.42 9.93 -36.44
CA LEU A 316 -2.53 10.00 -37.59
C LEU A 316 -3.34 10.52 -38.79
N PRO A 317 -2.74 11.27 -39.72
CA PRO A 317 -3.41 11.69 -40.95
C PRO A 317 -4.09 10.50 -41.64
N ASP A 318 -5.37 10.68 -41.97
CA ASP A 318 -6.27 9.71 -42.63
C ASP A 318 -6.37 8.31 -41.97
N ARG A 319 -5.90 8.17 -40.71
CA ARG A 319 -5.83 6.89 -39.97
C ARG A 319 -6.21 7.06 -38.50
N SER A 320 -7.10 8.02 -38.20
CA SER A 320 -7.54 8.32 -36.84
C SER A 320 -8.71 7.44 -36.40
N HIS A 321 -8.52 6.66 -35.34
CA HIS A 321 -9.54 5.77 -34.80
C HIS A 321 -9.22 5.36 -33.35
N PRO A 322 -10.19 4.86 -32.56
CA PRO A 322 -9.92 4.22 -31.28
C PRO A 322 -8.99 3.02 -31.41
N LYS A 323 -8.14 2.76 -30.42
CA LYS A 323 -7.33 1.53 -30.38
C LYS A 323 -8.26 0.32 -30.18
N LEU A 324 -7.94 -0.80 -30.85
CA LEU A 324 -8.79 -1.99 -30.90
C LEU A 324 -8.75 -2.82 -29.61
N THR A 325 -7.58 -2.93 -28.96
CA THR A 325 -7.43 -3.66 -27.70
C THR A 325 -7.52 -2.70 -26.52
N MET A 326 -8.55 -2.90 -25.70
CA MET A 326 -8.82 -2.10 -24.52
C MET A 326 -9.18 -3.00 -23.34
N SER A 327 -8.88 -2.57 -22.12
CA SER A 327 -9.35 -3.25 -20.92
C SER A 327 -10.76 -2.80 -20.57
N GLY A 328 -11.65 -3.76 -20.28
CA GLY A 328 -13.05 -3.49 -19.94
C GLY A 328 -13.19 -2.76 -18.60
N GLY A 329 -12.78 -3.38 -17.49
CA GLY A 329 -12.93 -2.80 -16.15
C GLY A 329 -11.64 -2.20 -15.59
N GLY A 330 -11.76 -1.01 -14.97
CA GLY A 330 -10.72 -0.40 -14.13
C GLY A 330 -11.03 -0.47 -12.63
N GLY A 331 -12.05 -1.24 -12.27
CA GLY A 331 -12.69 -1.31 -10.96
C GLY A 331 -13.65 -0.15 -10.68
N TYR A 332 -14.28 -0.21 -9.51
CA TYR A 332 -15.39 0.66 -9.12
C TYR A 332 -15.01 1.49 -7.88
N LEU A 333 -15.61 2.66 -7.75
CA LEU A 333 -15.40 3.57 -6.63
C LEU A 333 -16.71 3.87 -5.91
N LEU A 334 -16.70 3.71 -4.59
CA LEU A 334 -17.69 4.27 -3.68
C LEU A 334 -17.07 5.49 -2.99
N SER A 335 -17.71 6.64 -3.13
CA SER A 335 -17.25 7.90 -2.53
C SER A 335 -18.39 8.59 -1.80
N GLY A 336 -18.03 9.43 -0.83
CA GLY A 336 -18.99 10.23 -0.06
C GLY A 336 -18.28 11.23 0.85
N ILE A 337 -19.05 11.98 1.60
CA ILE A 337 -18.58 12.96 2.57
C ILE A 337 -19.11 12.56 3.95
N THR A 338 -18.26 12.57 4.96
CA THR A 338 -18.65 12.35 6.36
C THR A 338 -19.48 13.51 6.89
N VAL A 339 -20.43 13.24 7.77
CA VAL A 339 -21.20 14.25 8.50
C VAL A 339 -21.31 13.85 9.96
N VAL A 340 -21.68 14.80 10.82
CA VAL A 340 -21.97 14.53 12.22
C VAL A 340 -23.14 13.54 12.29
N LEU A 341 -23.01 12.54 13.17
CA LEU A 341 -24.08 11.59 13.45
C LEU A 341 -25.09 12.25 14.40
N ASP A 342 -26.36 12.25 14.01
CA ASP A 342 -27.45 12.63 14.91
C ASP A 342 -27.64 11.51 15.95
N LYS A 343 -27.07 11.67 17.14
CA LYS A 343 -27.20 10.70 18.24
C LYS A 343 -28.61 10.66 18.86
N ASP A 344 -29.49 11.59 18.48
CA ASP A 344 -30.79 11.79 19.15
C ASP A 344 -31.98 11.11 18.45
N ARG A 345 -31.77 10.32 17.38
CA ARG A 345 -32.87 9.63 16.68
C ARG A 345 -33.14 8.20 17.16
N SER A 346 -32.38 7.66 18.10
CA SER A 346 -32.55 6.28 18.58
C SER A 346 -33.55 6.11 19.74
N ASP A 347 -34.08 7.20 20.32
CA ASP A 347 -35.03 7.15 21.45
C ASP A 347 -36.45 7.65 21.12
N SER A 348 -36.79 7.87 19.85
CA SER A 348 -38.18 8.10 19.44
C SER A 348 -38.77 6.83 18.83
N SER A 349 -39.66 6.19 19.58
CA SER A 349 -40.60 5.16 19.09
C SER A 349 -41.31 5.62 17.79
N PRO A 350 -41.72 4.70 16.91
CA PRO A 350 -42.36 5.06 15.66
C PRO A 350 -43.81 5.48 15.93
N SER A 351 -44.03 6.78 16.09
CA SER A 351 -45.38 7.36 16.14
C SER A 351 -45.59 8.30 14.96
N GLU A 352 -46.58 7.92 14.15
CA GLU A 352 -47.25 8.67 13.09
C GLU A 352 -46.52 8.86 11.75
N ALA A 353 -46.91 7.99 10.82
CA ALA A 353 -46.85 8.24 9.40
C ALA A 353 -47.55 9.58 9.06
N MET A 354 -46.78 10.64 8.90
CA MET A 354 -47.23 11.81 8.16
C MET A 354 -47.38 11.42 6.69
N LYS A 355 -48.64 11.35 6.24
CA LYS A 355 -49.04 11.28 4.83
C LYS A 355 -48.26 12.34 4.03
N MET A 356 -47.51 11.90 3.03
CA MET A 356 -47.04 12.79 1.97
C MET A 356 -48.28 13.24 1.18
N GLU A 357 -48.67 14.51 1.31
CA GLU A 357 -49.45 15.16 0.27
C GLU A 357 -48.54 15.37 -0.95
N GLU A 358 -48.99 14.91 -2.11
CA GLU A 358 -48.35 15.18 -3.41
C GLU A 358 -48.31 16.71 -3.66
N PRO A 359 -47.18 17.27 -4.13
CA PRO A 359 -47.17 18.66 -4.55
C PRO A 359 -47.95 18.80 -5.86
N SER A 360 -48.98 19.64 -5.83
CA SER A 360 -49.77 20.01 -7.02
C SER A 360 -48.90 20.51 -8.18
N SER A 361 -49.21 20.03 -9.39
CA SER A 361 -48.54 20.40 -10.62
C SER A 361 -48.85 21.85 -11.01
N LYS A 362 -47.85 22.73 -10.92
CA LYS A 362 -47.94 24.07 -11.48
C LYS A 362 -47.91 24.00 -13.01
N ARG A 363 -49.09 24.10 -13.65
CA ARG A 363 -49.21 24.38 -15.09
C ARG A 363 -48.52 25.71 -15.40
N CYS A 364 -47.50 25.68 -16.24
CA CYS A 364 -46.90 26.87 -16.85
C CYS A 364 -47.91 27.42 -17.89
N LYS A 365 -48.49 28.61 -17.64
CA LYS A 365 -49.28 29.32 -18.64
C LYS A 365 -48.31 29.90 -19.67
N VAL A 366 -48.28 29.31 -20.85
CA VAL A 366 -47.75 29.95 -22.06
C VAL A 366 -48.77 31.05 -22.43
N GLN A 367 -48.35 32.31 -22.41
CA GLN A 367 -49.12 33.39 -23.02
C GLN A 367 -48.84 33.36 -24.51
N ASP A 368 -49.87 33.03 -25.30
CA ASP A 368 -49.88 33.21 -26.74
C ASP A 368 -49.88 34.71 -27.05
N LEU A 369 -48.77 35.20 -27.62
CA LEU A 369 -48.72 36.49 -28.33
C LEU A 369 -48.99 36.20 -29.80
N HIS A 370 -50.21 36.50 -30.25
CA HIS A 370 -50.59 36.56 -31.65
C HIS A 370 -50.45 38.00 -32.14
N CYS A 371 -49.66 38.16 -33.22
CA CYS A 371 -49.52 39.29 -34.15
C CYS A 371 -49.12 40.66 -33.57
#